data_AF-A0A356EQR2-F1
#
_entry.id   AF-A0A356EQR2-F1
#
_cell.length_a   1.000
_cell.length_b   1.000
_cell.length_c   1.000
_cell.angle_alpha   90.00
_cell.angle_beta   90.00
_cell.angle_gamma   90.00
#
_symmetry.space_group_name_H-M   'P 1'
#
loop_
_entity.id
_entity.type
_entity.pdbx_description
1 polymer ?
#
loop_
_entity_poly.entity_id
_entity_poly.type
_entity_poly.pdbx_seq_one_letter_code
_entity_poly.pdbx_strand_id
1 'polypeptide(L)'
;MIRRRRSFRFLLAVCGLLLLAAGLIAAYWWLYKLAPMRRLADPEWLAEHSEAARWEEEQKDYRRMGSSPDLFFQGDRIGYYGDKEWFLWLEEQIRSPGEFRHCGCTNHALALMANRHLSSWEQWTTANRERSQEEWIRDGFLDYGVTVHLPPEPEDTVPLLRILGRENWDFLWKGPQGPKDSEAIPSYVKYNAFRWLRDSGFESLEFAASNATLAGEPDVAAGLLIFASWRGTFPGNDGLGVLDFGKHNVEGWRWGIPRIAEPRVKFLANAFIAISTIGGGLLFWRAVRIRTPVAELVEFCAEERENLHERAK
;
A
#
# COMPACT_ATOMS: atom_id res chain seq x y z
N MET A 1 7.02 -51.90 28.31
CA MET A 1 6.05 -50.78 28.51
C MET A 1 6.69 -49.39 28.48
N ILE A 2 7.88 -49.19 29.08
CA ILE A 2 8.58 -47.89 29.21
C ILE A 2 8.93 -47.24 27.85
N ARG A 3 9.40 -48.02 26.87
CA ARG A 3 9.76 -47.52 25.52
C ARG A 3 8.56 -46.93 24.77
N ARG A 4 7.38 -47.54 24.87
CA ARG A 4 6.11 -47.02 24.29
C ARG A 4 5.70 -45.67 24.91
N ARG A 5 5.89 -45.48 26.23
CA ARG A 5 5.58 -44.22 26.91
C ARG A 5 6.52 -43.08 26.50
N ARG A 6 7.81 -43.37 26.27
CA ARG A 6 8.79 -42.36 25.78
C ARG A 6 8.49 -41.93 24.34
N SER A 7 8.18 -42.87 23.43
CA SER A 7 7.81 -42.55 22.05
C SER A 7 6.52 -41.74 21.94
N PHE A 8 5.50 -42.07 22.74
CA PHE A 8 4.24 -41.32 22.77
C PHE A 8 4.42 -39.88 23.26
N ARG A 9 5.27 -39.66 24.27
CA ARG A 9 5.59 -38.31 24.78
C ARG A 9 6.37 -37.47 23.76
N PHE A 10 7.33 -38.10 23.08
CA PHE A 10 8.06 -37.43 22.00
C PHE A 10 7.10 -37.00 20.88
N LEU A 11 6.18 -37.87 20.46
CA LEU A 11 5.15 -37.54 19.48
C LEU A 11 4.25 -36.38 19.96
N LEU A 12 3.80 -36.37 21.21
CA LEU A 12 3.00 -35.27 21.76
C LEU A 12 3.77 -33.94 21.78
N ALA A 13 5.06 -33.95 22.13
CA ALA A 13 5.90 -32.76 22.10
C ALA A 13 6.08 -32.21 20.67
N VAL A 14 6.36 -33.10 19.72
CA VAL A 14 6.49 -32.74 18.30
C VAL A 14 5.17 -32.19 17.75
N CYS A 15 4.03 -32.86 17.99
CA CYS A 15 2.72 -32.36 17.58
C CYS A 15 2.38 -31.01 18.22
N GLY A 16 2.69 -30.82 19.51
CA GLY A 16 2.49 -29.55 20.21
C GLY A 16 3.31 -28.41 19.60
N LEU A 17 4.59 -28.66 19.28
CA LEU A 17 5.46 -27.68 18.61
C LEU A 17 4.98 -27.35 17.20
N LEU A 18 4.55 -28.36 16.43
CA LEU A 18 4.01 -28.14 15.08
C LEU A 18 2.72 -27.31 15.11
N LEU A 19 1.82 -27.57 16.05
CA LEU A 19 0.60 -26.78 16.24
C LEU A 19 0.90 -25.34 16.67
N LEU A 20 1.85 -25.14 17.58
CA LEU A 20 2.34 -23.81 17.95
C LEU A 20 2.89 -23.06 16.73
N ALA A 21 3.76 -23.70 15.96
CA ALA A 21 4.34 -23.12 14.76
C ALA A 21 3.27 -22.76 13.73
N ALA A 22 2.31 -23.66 13.48
CA ALA A 22 1.18 -23.41 12.59
C ALA A 22 0.33 -22.22 13.06
N GLY A 23 0.05 -22.13 14.36
CA GLY A 23 -0.68 -21.02 14.96
C GLY A 23 0.05 -19.68 14.82
N LEU A 24 1.38 -19.67 15.01
CA LEU A 24 2.21 -18.47 14.85
C LEU A 24 2.30 -18.04 13.38
N ILE A 25 2.44 -18.98 12.45
CA ILE A 25 2.44 -18.70 11.00
C ILE A 25 1.08 -18.11 10.60
N ALA A 26 -0.03 -18.71 11.04
CA ALA A 26 -1.37 -18.18 10.78
C ALA A 26 -1.56 -16.78 11.38
N ALA A 27 -1.06 -16.55 12.60
CA ALA A 27 -1.11 -15.23 13.24
C ALA A 27 -0.31 -14.19 12.46
N TYR A 28 0.90 -14.54 12.01
CA TYR A 28 1.73 -13.67 11.17
C TYR A 28 1.01 -13.30 9.87
N TRP A 29 0.48 -14.29 9.15
CA TRP A 29 -0.23 -14.04 7.90
C TRP A 29 -1.50 -13.19 8.11
N TRP A 30 -2.29 -13.53 9.13
CA TRP A 30 -3.56 -12.86 9.40
C TRP A 30 -3.38 -11.44 9.94
N LEU A 31 -2.55 -11.26 10.97
CA LEU A 31 -2.44 -10.01 11.72
C LEU A 31 -1.39 -9.06 11.16
N TYR A 32 -0.43 -9.55 10.37
CA TYR A 32 0.63 -8.72 9.80
C TYR A 32 0.55 -8.63 8.27
N LYS A 33 0.62 -9.75 7.54
CA LYS A 33 0.64 -9.73 6.06
C LYS A 33 -0.69 -9.23 5.48
N LEU A 34 -1.81 -9.83 5.86
CA LEU A 34 -3.15 -9.53 5.32
C LEU A 34 -3.88 -8.40 6.06
N ALA A 35 -3.25 -7.77 7.06
CA ALA A 35 -3.91 -6.69 7.79
C ALA A 35 -4.24 -5.46 6.93
N PRO A 36 -3.35 -4.98 6.05
CA PRO A 36 -3.64 -3.82 5.21
C PRO A 36 -4.75 -4.09 4.20
N MET A 37 -4.64 -5.15 3.40
CA MET A 37 -5.69 -5.59 2.48
C MET A 37 -7.07 -5.67 3.15
N ARG A 38 -7.17 -6.24 4.37
CA ARG A 38 -8.45 -6.34 5.09
C ARG A 38 -9.00 -5.00 5.54
N ARG A 39 -8.15 -4.01 5.84
CA ARG A 39 -8.58 -2.65 6.18
C ARG A 39 -9.05 -1.90 4.93
N LEU A 40 -8.32 -2.05 3.83
CA LEU A 40 -8.67 -1.45 2.54
C LEU A 40 -9.95 -2.05 1.94
N ALA A 41 -10.23 -3.32 2.22
CA ALA A 41 -11.47 -3.98 1.83
C ALA A 41 -12.66 -3.74 2.79
N ASP A 42 -12.46 -2.99 3.88
CA ASP A 42 -13.47 -2.75 4.92
C ASP A 42 -14.08 -1.34 4.77
N PRO A 43 -15.34 -1.22 4.30
CA PRO A 43 -15.97 0.08 4.08
C PRO A 43 -16.16 0.89 5.36
N GLU A 44 -16.37 0.23 6.50
CA GLU A 44 -16.50 0.93 7.80
C GLU A 44 -15.16 1.53 8.18
N TRP A 45 -14.07 0.77 8.03
CA TRP A 45 -12.72 1.27 8.27
C TRP A 45 -12.41 2.47 7.37
N LEU A 46 -12.70 2.38 6.06
CA LEU A 46 -12.48 3.49 5.13
C LEU A 46 -13.30 4.74 5.49
N ALA A 47 -14.53 4.58 5.98
CA ALA A 47 -15.37 5.70 6.40
C ALA A 47 -14.89 6.37 7.70
N GLU A 48 -14.21 5.62 8.58
CA GLU A 48 -13.72 6.10 9.87
C GLU A 48 -12.30 6.69 9.81
N HIS A 49 -11.57 6.51 8.71
CA HIS A 49 -10.16 6.87 8.59
C HIS A 49 -9.91 7.92 7.51
N SER A 50 -8.85 8.71 7.68
CA SER A 50 -8.44 9.71 6.69
C SER A 50 -7.82 9.04 5.46
N GLU A 51 -7.79 9.75 4.33
CA GLU A 51 -7.06 9.30 3.14
C GLU A 51 -5.57 9.08 3.43
N ALA A 52 -4.98 9.80 4.39
CA ALA A 52 -3.58 9.58 4.80
C ALA A 52 -3.39 8.23 5.48
N ALA A 53 -4.31 7.85 6.37
CA ALA A 53 -4.31 6.53 7.00
C ALA A 53 -4.56 5.42 5.97
N ARG A 54 -5.48 5.64 5.03
CA ARG A 54 -5.69 4.73 3.89
C ARG A 54 -4.42 4.55 3.07
N TRP A 55 -3.77 5.65 2.66
CA TRP A 55 -2.53 5.60 1.89
C TRP A 55 -1.44 4.84 2.64
N GLU A 56 -1.31 5.03 3.95
CA GLU A 56 -0.36 4.25 4.76
C GLU A 56 -0.66 2.74 4.72
N GLU A 57 -1.93 2.33 4.72
CA GLU A 57 -2.30 0.92 4.56
C GLU A 57 -2.02 0.40 3.14
N GLU A 58 -2.29 1.18 2.08
CA GLU A 58 -1.91 0.80 0.72
C GLU A 58 -0.40 0.57 0.60
N GLN A 59 0.42 1.48 1.13
CA GLN A 59 1.87 1.33 1.15
C GLN A 59 2.31 0.06 1.91
N LYS A 60 1.66 -0.27 3.02
CA LYS A 60 1.91 -1.51 3.76
C LYS A 60 1.52 -2.73 2.93
N ASP A 61 0.40 -2.68 2.20
CA ASP A 61 -0.04 -3.77 1.34
C ASP A 61 0.99 -4.07 0.25
N TYR A 62 1.38 -3.03 -0.51
CA TYR A 62 2.40 -3.12 -1.54
C TYR A 62 3.70 -3.75 -1.05
N ARG A 63 4.24 -3.25 0.08
CA ARG A 63 5.51 -3.74 0.62
C ARG A 63 5.43 -5.13 1.25
N ARG A 64 4.26 -5.53 1.78
CA ARG A 64 4.11 -6.82 2.48
C ARG A 64 3.68 -7.93 1.55
N MET A 65 2.82 -7.65 0.59
CA MET A 65 2.23 -8.64 -0.30
C MET A 65 2.88 -8.65 -1.69
N GLY A 66 3.66 -7.61 -2.04
CA GLY A 66 4.15 -7.47 -3.41
C GLY A 66 3.02 -7.26 -4.41
N SER A 67 1.88 -6.75 -3.94
CA SER A 67 0.68 -6.53 -4.75
C SER A 67 1.02 -5.62 -5.93
N SER A 68 0.49 -5.95 -7.11
CA SER A 68 0.50 -5.01 -8.22
C SER A 68 -0.62 -3.97 -8.04
N PRO A 69 -0.44 -2.71 -8.47
CA PRO A 69 -1.52 -1.73 -8.45
C PRO A 69 -2.79 -2.25 -9.13
N ASP A 70 -3.91 -2.17 -8.43
CA ASP A 70 -5.25 -2.54 -8.87
C ASP A 70 -6.21 -1.34 -8.73
N LEU A 71 -6.11 -0.44 -9.69
CA LEU A 71 -6.89 0.80 -9.74
C LEU A 71 -8.40 0.57 -9.90
N PHE A 72 -8.85 -0.64 -10.29
CA PHE A 72 -10.25 -0.92 -10.64
C PHE A 72 -11.00 -1.69 -9.55
N PHE A 73 -10.38 -2.69 -8.92
CA PHE A 73 -11.05 -3.51 -7.92
C PHE A 73 -10.90 -2.95 -6.50
N GLN A 74 -9.80 -2.27 -6.20
CA GLN A 74 -9.53 -1.71 -4.87
C GLN A 74 -9.51 -0.17 -4.86
N GLY A 75 -9.60 0.45 -6.05
CA GLY A 75 -9.54 1.90 -6.18
C GLY A 75 -8.20 2.48 -5.73
N ASP A 76 -7.11 1.72 -5.94
CA ASP A 76 -5.77 2.01 -5.45
C ASP A 76 -5.33 3.44 -5.78
N ARG A 77 -4.69 4.08 -4.82
CA ARG A 77 -4.28 5.48 -4.92
C ARG A 77 -2.82 5.67 -5.28
N ILE A 78 -2.03 4.61 -5.46
CA ILE A 78 -0.60 4.73 -5.78
C ILE A 78 -0.29 5.58 -7.01
N GLY A 79 -1.12 5.56 -8.06
CA GLY A 79 -0.92 6.45 -9.20
C GLY A 79 -1.19 7.92 -8.85
N TYR A 80 -2.10 8.17 -7.92
CA TYR A 80 -2.54 9.50 -7.53
C TYR A 80 -1.66 10.12 -6.42
N TYR A 81 -1.23 9.31 -5.45
CA TYR A 81 -0.45 9.72 -4.28
C TYR A 81 1.03 9.37 -4.37
N GLY A 82 1.41 8.47 -5.27
CA GLY A 82 2.79 8.08 -5.48
C GLY A 82 3.64 9.22 -6.02
N ASP A 83 4.85 9.29 -5.49
CA ASP A 83 5.90 10.20 -5.89
C ASP A 83 6.97 9.46 -6.71
N LYS A 84 8.10 10.14 -6.95
CA LYS A 84 9.26 9.53 -7.60
C LYS A 84 9.74 8.25 -6.90
N GLU A 85 9.70 8.17 -5.57
CA GLU A 85 10.15 6.97 -4.86
C GLU A 85 9.25 5.78 -5.16
N TRP A 86 7.93 5.98 -5.16
CA TRP A 86 6.96 4.95 -5.53
C TRP A 86 7.04 4.55 -7.00
N PHE A 87 7.29 5.51 -7.89
CA PHE A 87 7.57 5.21 -9.29
C PHE A 87 8.78 4.28 -9.44
N LEU A 88 9.90 4.61 -8.80
CA LEU A 88 11.13 3.81 -8.86
C LEU A 88 10.95 2.44 -8.20
N TRP A 89 10.20 2.37 -7.09
CA TRP A 89 9.86 1.11 -6.45
C TRP A 89 9.07 0.19 -7.39
N LEU A 90 8.02 0.71 -8.05
CA LEU A 90 7.24 -0.08 -9.02
C LEU A 90 8.10 -0.57 -10.18
N GLU A 91 8.99 0.27 -10.68
CA GLU A 91 9.91 -0.08 -11.77
C GLU A 91 10.87 -1.19 -11.34
N GLU A 92 11.40 -1.13 -10.13
CA GLU A 92 12.22 -2.20 -9.55
C GLU A 92 11.44 -3.52 -9.42
N GLN A 93 10.17 -3.47 -8.98
CA GLN A 93 9.32 -4.66 -8.90
C GLN A 93 9.02 -5.26 -10.28
N ILE A 94 8.90 -4.43 -11.33
CA ILE A 94 8.74 -4.90 -12.71
C ILE A 94 10.01 -5.59 -13.21
N ARG A 95 11.19 -5.02 -12.93
CA ARG A 95 12.50 -5.58 -13.34
C ARG A 95 12.86 -6.88 -12.63
N SER A 96 12.42 -7.04 -11.39
CA SER A 96 12.65 -8.23 -10.57
C SER A 96 11.32 -8.96 -10.33
N PRO A 97 10.76 -9.64 -11.35
CA PRO A 97 9.36 -10.05 -11.39
C PRO A 97 9.07 -11.28 -10.52
N GLY A 98 9.47 -11.28 -9.24
CA GLY A 98 9.26 -12.38 -8.31
C GLY A 98 7.79 -12.80 -8.22
N GLU A 99 7.05 -12.22 -7.28
CA GLU A 99 5.59 -12.41 -7.16
C GLU A 99 4.81 -11.22 -7.75
N PHE A 100 5.51 -10.19 -8.23
CA PHE A 100 4.90 -8.95 -8.70
C PHE A 100 4.32 -9.10 -10.10
N ARG A 101 3.02 -8.83 -10.24
CA ARG A 101 2.31 -8.89 -11.52
C ARG A 101 2.39 -7.56 -12.24
N HIS A 102 3.17 -7.47 -13.31
CA HIS A 102 3.13 -6.30 -14.20
C HIS A 102 1.84 -6.32 -15.05
N CYS A 103 0.98 -5.32 -14.91
CA CYS A 103 -0.25 -5.19 -15.70
C CYS A 103 -0.49 -3.75 -16.18
N GLY A 104 -1.56 -3.54 -16.94
CA GLY A 104 -1.95 -2.22 -17.46
C GLY A 104 -2.18 -1.18 -16.35
N CYS A 105 -2.69 -1.59 -15.18
CA CYS A 105 -2.86 -0.70 -14.03
C CYS A 105 -1.51 -0.18 -13.49
N THR A 106 -0.49 -1.03 -13.48
CA THR A 106 0.88 -0.62 -13.14
C THR A 106 1.42 0.41 -14.13
N ASN A 107 1.24 0.18 -15.44
CA ASN A 107 1.65 1.14 -16.48
C ASN A 107 0.90 2.47 -16.35
N HIS A 108 -0.38 2.42 -16.00
CA HIS A 108 -1.17 3.62 -15.77
C HIS A 108 -0.70 4.39 -14.53
N ALA A 109 -0.37 3.70 -13.43
CA ALA A 109 0.20 4.33 -12.23
C ALA A 109 1.55 5.00 -12.54
N LEU A 110 2.44 4.33 -13.28
CA LEU A 110 3.70 4.92 -13.76
C LEU A 110 3.44 6.15 -14.63
N ALA A 111 2.43 6.10 -15.50
CA ALA A 111 2.05 7.23 -16.34
C ALA A 111 1.51 8.42 -15.56
N LEU A 112 0.69 8.18 -14.53
CA LEU A 112 0.25 9.21 -13.59
C LEU A 112 1.43 9.88 -12.88
N MET A 113 2.45 9.12 -12.49
CA MET A 113 3.62 9.66 -11.79
C MET A 113 4.62 10.37 -12.69
N ALA A 114 4.75 9.98 -13.97
CA ALA A 114 5.74 10.52 -14.91
C ALA A 114 5.15 11.42 -16.02
N ASN A 115 3.83 11.60 -16.03
CA ASN A 115 3.06 12.36 -17.01
C ASN A 115 3.20 11.89 -18.47
N ARG A 116 3.40 10.59 -18.69
CA ARG A 116 3.61 10.03 -20.03
C ARG A 116 3.31 8.55 -20.06
N HIS A 117 3.02 7.99 -21.23
CA HIS A 117 2.94 6.54 -21.42
C HIS A 117 4.06 6.08 -22.35
N LEU A 118 4.77 5.02 -21.96
CA LEU A 118 5.95 4.54 -22.67
C LEU A 118 5.86 3.06 -23.01
N SER A 119 6.55 2.66 -24.07
CA SER A 119 6.71 1.26 -24.46
C SER A 119 7.76 0.53 -23.60
N SER A 120 8.76 1.25 -23.09
CA SER A 120 9.78 0.71 -22.19
C SER A 120 10.06 1.68 -21.04
N TRP A 121 9.53 1.35 -19.86
CA TRP A 121 9.83 2.09 -18.64
C TRP A 121 11.28 1.94 -18.21
N GLU A 122 11.87 0.76 -18.39
CA GLU A 122 13.26 0.48 -18.00
C GLU A 122 14.27 1.45 -18.65
N GLN A 123 14.18 1.64 -19.96
CA GLN A 123 15.11 2.52 -20.68
C GLN A 123 14.92 3.97 -20.26
N TRP A 124 13.66 4.41 -20.17
CA TRP A 124 13.34 5.79 -19.81
C TRP A 124 13.73 6.11 -18.37
N THR A 125 13.45 5.22 -17.42
CA THR A 125 13.82 5.38 -16.01
C THR A 125 15.33 5.46 -15.88
N THR A 126 16.10 4.63 -16.60
CA THR A 126 17.56 4.71 -16.59
C THR A 126 18.08 6.07 -17.04
N ALA A 127 17.50 6.64 -18.10
CA ALA A 127 17.90 7.94 -18.63
C ALA A 127 17.45 9.14 -17.79
N ASN A 128 16.35 9.02 -17.03
CA ASN A 128 15.73 10.13 -16.32
C ASN A 128 15.80 10.02 -14.79
N ARG A 129 16.44 8.98 -14.26
CA ARG A 129 16.47 8.65 -12.81
C ARG A 129 16.90 9.82 -11.93
N GLU A 130 17.87 10.61 -12.37
CA GLU A 130 18.45 11.71 -11.58
C GLU A 130 17.57 12.97 -11.57
N ARG A 131 16.63 13.08 -12.50
CA ARG A 131 15.73 14.23 -12.63
C ARG A 131 14.58 14.17 -11.63
N SER A 132 14.01 15.31 -11.24
CA SER A 132 12.88 15.35 -10.29
C SER A 132 11.57 14.86 -10.94
N GLN A 133 10.56 14.55 -10.12
CA GLN A 133 9.24 14.17 -10.64
C GLN A 133 8.60 15.32 -11.43
N GLU A 134 8.76 16.53 -10.94
CA GLU A 134 8.23 17.77 -11.53
C GLU A 134 8.87 18.03 -12.90
N GLU A 135 10.17 17.74 -13.05
CA GLU A 135 10.82 17.80 -14.35
C GLU A 135 10.25 16.78 -15.34
N TRP A 136 9.95 15.56 -14.88
CA TRP A 136 9.29 14.55 -15.71
C TRP A 136 7.89 15.00 -16.15
N ILE A 137 7.14 15.56 -15.21
CA ILE A 137 5.78 16.07 -15.42
C ILE A 137 5.79 17.24 -16.40
N ARG A 138 6.64 18.25 -16.16
CA ARG A 138 6.82 19.41 -17.05
C ARG A 138 7.09 18.97 -18.48
N ASP A 139 8.07 18.08 -18.66
CA ASP A 139 8.43 17.59 -19.99
C ASP A 139 7.28 16.80 -20.64
N GLY A 140 6.44 16.12 -19.86
CA GLY A 140 5.27 15.41 -20.37
C GLY A 140 4.19 16.33 -20.94
N PHE A 141 4.10 17.58 -20.48
CA PHE A 141 3.17 18.56 -21.05
C PHE A 141 3.61 19.05 -22.44
N LEU A 142 4.91 19.01 -22.74
CA LEU A 142 5.44 19.42 -24.05
C LEU A 142 4.87 18.58 -25.19
N ASP A 143 4.59 17.30 -24.94
CA ASP A 143 3.95 16.39 -25.90
C ASP A 143 2.53 16.85 -26.31
N TYR A 144 1.94 17.77 -25.55
CA TYR A 144 0.61 18.36 -25.77
C TYR A 144 0.67 19.86 -26.06
N GLY A 145 1.87 20.38 -26.36
CA GLY A 145 2.08 21.79 -26.71
C GLY A 145 1.94 22.76 -25.54
N VAL A 146 2.08 22.28 -24.31
CA VAL A 146 2.03 23.12 -23.10
C VAL A 146 3.41 23.16 -22.44
N THR A 147 3.89 24.38 -22.21
CA THR A 147 5.10 24.66 -21.44
C THR A 147 4.69 25.20 -20.08
N VAL A 148 5.31 24.69 -19.02
CA VAL A 148 5.11 25.18 -17.65
C VAL A 148 6.43 25.47 -16.97
N HIS A 149 6.42 26.37 -15.98
CA HIS A 149 7.61 26.82 -15.27
C HIS A 149 7.87 25.99 -14.01
N LEU A 150 9.14 25.79 -13.67
CA LEU A 150 9.55 25.15 -12.42
C LEU A 150 10.56 26.08 -11.70
N PRO A 151 10.16 26.81 -10.64
CA PRO A 151 8.86 26.76 -9.94
C PRO A 151 7.68 27.29 -10.79
N PRO A 152 6.43 26.92 -10.46
CA PRO A 152 5.25 27.36 -11.21
C PRO A 152 5.07 28.88 -11.23
N GLU A 153 4.58 29.39 -12.36
CA GLU A 153 4.27 30.81 -12.55
C GLU A 153 2.79 31.02 -12.90
N PRO A 154 2.22 32.22 -12.65
CA PRO A 154 0.80 32.49 -12.95
C PRO A 154 0.42 32.21 -14.41
N GLU A 155 1.35 32.39 -15.34
CA GLU A 155 1.19 32.16 -16.78
C GLU A 155 0.89 30.69 -17.13
N ASP A 156 1.26 29.74 -16.26
CA ASP A 156 1.00 28.31 -16.43
C ASP A 156 -0.51 27.98 -16.31
N THR A 157 -1.27 28.85 -15.65
CA THR A 157 -2.65 28.58 -15.23
C THR A 157 -3.57 28.27 -16.40
N VAL A 158 -3.59 29.15 -17.40
CA VAL A 158 -4.56 29.07 -18.51
C VAL A 158 -4.27 27.84 -19.40
N PRO A 159 -3.03 27.58 -19.84
CA PRO A 159 -2.72 26.36 -20.58
C PRO A 159 -3.12 25.07 -19.85
N LEU A 160 -2.90 25.01 -18.53
CA LEU A 160 -3.24 23.84 -17.73
C LEU A 160 -4.75 23.65 -17.54
N LEU A 161 -5.51 24.74 -17.35
CA LEU A 161 -6.98 24.69 -17.33
C LEU A 161 -7.54 24.21 -18.67
N ARG A 162 -6.96 24.65 -19.79
CA ARG A 162 -7.38 24.17 -21.12
C ARG A 162 -7.08 22.68 -21.31
N ILE A 163 -5.92 22.18 -20.86
CA ILE A 163 -5.64 20.73 -20.83
C ILE A 163 -6.70 19.98 -20.01
N LEU A 164 -7.06 20.51 -18.83
CA LEU A 164 -8.09 19.90 -17.98
C LEU A 164 -9.46 19.89 -18.66
N GLY A 165 -9.83 20.94 -19.40
CA GLY A 165 -11.13 21.06 -20.04
C GLY A 165 -11.33 20.25 -21.31
N ARG A 166 -10.24 19.81 -21.96
CA ARG A 166 -10.32 18.98 -23.17
C ARG A 166 -10.96 17.63 -22.90
N GLU A 167 -11.49 17.03 -23.96
CA GLU A 167 -12.09 15.70 -23.89
C GLU A 167 -11.11 14.67 -23.31
N ASN A 168 -11.63 13.78 -22.47
CA ASN A 168 -10.82 12.74 -21.85
C ASN A 168 -10.62 11.60 -22.84
N TRP A 169 -9.38 11.15 -22.99
CA TRP A 169 -9.11 9.89 -23.64
C TRP A 169 -9.00 8.79 -22.58
N ASP A 170 -9.94 7.86 -22.60
CA ASP A 170 -9.91 6.70 -21.72
C ASP A 170 -8.74 5.79 -22.09
N PHE A 171 -7.63 6.00 -21.40
CA PHE A 171 -6.43 5.19 -21.53
C PHE A 171 -6.55 3.98 -20.60
N LEU A 172 -7.22 2.92 -21.07
CA LEU A 172 -7.35 1.64 -20.34
C LEU A 172 -6.18 0.67 -20.66
N TRP A 173 -6.19 -0.50 -20.03
CA TRP A 173 -5.09 -1.50 -19.99
C TRP A 173 -4.60 -2.06 -21.33
N LYS A 174 -5.33 -1.83 -22.44
CA LYS A 174 -4.90 -2.22 -23.81
C LYS A 174 -4.32 -1.04 -24.60
N GLY A 175 -4.03 0.06 -23.91
CA GLY A 175 -3.80 1.33 -24.55
C GLY A 175 -5.13 2.00 -24.92
N PRO A 176 -5.08 2.94 -25.85
CA PRO A 176 -6.21 3.81 -26.11
C PRO A 176 -7.48 3.08 -26.54
N GLN A 177 -8.61 3.45 -25.95
CA GLN A 177 -9.92 2.91 -26.31
C GLN A 177 -10.55 3.79 -27.39
N GLY A 178 -10.66 3.25 -28.60
CA GLY A 178 -11.22 3.96 -29.76
C GLY A 178 -10.16 4.57 -30.68
N PRO A 179 -10.58 5.12 -31.84
CA PRO A 179 -9.67 5.89 -32.68
C PRO A 179 -9.04 6.98 -31.82
N LYS A 180 -7.73 7.20 -31.96
CA LYS A 180 -7.05 8.34 -31.34
C LYS A 180 -7.71 9.59 -31.88
N ASP A 181 -8.68 10.12 -31.14
CA ASP A 181 -9.03 11.50 -31.30
C ASP A 181 -7.75 12.27 -30.99
N SER A 182 -7.19 12.91 -32.00
CA SER A 182 -5.94 13.65 -31.88
C SER A 182 -6.02 14.77 -30.84
N GLU A 183 -7.24 15.17 -30.47
CA GLU A 183 -7.49 16.27 -29.53
C GLU A 183 -7.73 15.80 -28.09
N ALA A 184 -8.05 14.51 -27.89
CA ALA A 184 -8.34 13.97 -26.56
C ALA A 184 -7.07 13.81 -25.70
N ILE A 185 -7.18 14.21 -24.43
CA ILE A 185 -6.06 14.21 -23.50
C ILE A 185 -6.18 13.00 -22.55
N PRO A 186 -5.13 12.18 -22.38
CA PRO A 186 -5.14 11.09 -21.42
C PRO A 186 -5.36 11.57 -19.98
N SER A 187 -6.08 10.77 -19.19
CA SER A 187 -6.39 11.10 -17.80
C SER A 187 -5.15 11.37 -16.93
N TYR A 188 -4.01 10.74 -17.19
CA TYR A 188 -2.77 10.99 -16.46
C TYR A 188 -2.19 12.39 -16.70
N VAL A 189 -2.39 12.95 -17.90
CA VAL A 189 -1.97 14.32 -18.23
C VAL A 189 -2.87 15.33 -17.56
N LYS A 190 -4.18 15.10 -17.66
CA LYS A 190 -5.16 15.91 -16.96
C LYS A 190 -4.86 15.89 -15.46
N TYR A 191 -4.65 14.73 -14.85
CA TYR A 191 -4.37 14.62 -13.42
C TYR A 191 -3.13 15.40 -13.00
N ASN A 192 -2.04 15.33 -13.77
CA ASN A 192 -0.87 16.15 -13.46
C ASN A 192 -1.10 17.64 -13.68
N ALA A 193 -1.91 18.06 -14.65
CA ALA A 193 -2.28 19.46 -14.80
C ALA A 193 -3.04 19.97 -13.57
N PHE A 194 -3.94 19.14 -13.03
CA PHE A 194 -4.61 19.41 -11.76
C PHE A 194 -3.64 19.49 -10.58
N ARG A 195 -2.73 18.52 -10.42
CA ARG A 195 -1.73 18.56 -9.33
C ARG A 195 -0.88 19.82 -9.41
N TRP A 196 -0.42 20.16 -10.62
CA TRP A 196 0.39 21.35 -10.87
C TRP A 196 -0.34 22.63 -10.43
N LEU A 197 -1.60 22.80 -10.83
CA LEU A 197 -2.44 23.92 -10.42
C LEU A 197 -2.69 23.92 -8.90
N ARG A 198 -3.10 22.77 -8.33
CA ARG A 198 -3.40 22.65 -6.91
C ARG A 198 -2.19 23.03 -6.06
N ASP A 199 -1.02 22.52 -6.42
CA ASP A 199 0.22 22.65 -5.66
C ASP A 199 0.94 23.97 -5.93
N SER A 200 0.57 24.74 -6.97
CA SER A 200 1.11 26.08 -7.24
C SER A 200 0.43 27.20 -6.44
N GLY A 201 -0.62 26.88 -5.67
CA GLY A 201 -1.44 27.87 -4.97
C GLY A 201 -2.54 28.50 -5.82
N PHE A 202 -2.94 27.86 -6.92
CA PHE A 202 -4.02 28.33 -7.78
C PHE A 202 -5.37 28.40 -7.04
N GLU A 203 -5.97 29.60 -7.00
CA GLU A 203 -7.29 29.82 -6.41
C GLU A 203 -8.39 30.00 -7.46
N SER A 204 -9.06 28.89 -7.80
CA SER A 204 -10.06 28.81 -8.88
C SER A 204 -11.20 29.83 -8.81
N LEU A 205 -11.69 30.18 -7.61
CA LEU A 205 -12.78 31.15 -7.45
C LEU A 205 -12.30 32.58 -7.71
N GLU A 206 -11.12 32.94 -7.21
CA GLU A 206 -10.51 34.24 -7.46
C GLU A 206 -10.16 34.41 -8.94
N PHE A 207 -9.62 33.36 -9.55
CA PHE A 207 -9.35 33.34 -10.99
C PHE A 207 -10.62 33.55 -11.81
N ALA A 208 -11.69 32.81 -11.52
CA ALA A 208 -12.96 32.93 -12.24
C ALA A 208 -13.59 34.32 -12.09
N ALA A 209 -13.53 34.91 -10.89
CA ALA A 209 -14.04 36.24 -10.62
C ALA A 209 -13.23 37.33 -11.34
N SER A 210 -11.90 37.20 -11.36
CA SER A 210 -11.00 38.21 -11.94
C SER A 210 -10.84 38.09 -13.46
N ASN A 211 -11.19 36.93 -14.04
CA ASN A 211 -11.00 36.63 -15.46
C ASN A 211 -12.31 36.14 -16.12
N ALA A 212 -13.45 36.76 -15.80
CA ALA A 212 -14.78 36.29 -16.21
C ALA A 212 -14.91 35.95 -17.71
N THR A 213 -14.32 36.75 -18.60
CA THR A 213 -14.34 36.47 -20.06
C THR A 213 -13.61 35.17 -20.39
N LEU A 214 -12.41 34.99 -19.85
CA LEU A 214 -11.59 33.80 -20.08
C LEU A 214 -12.20 32.57 -19.40
N ALA A 215 -12.75 32.72 -18.20
CA ALA A 215 -13.46 31.66 -17.48
C ALA A 215 -14.74 31.21 -18.19
N GLY A 216 -15.29 32.03 -19.08
CA GLY A 216 -16.42 31.69 -19.94
C GLY A 216 -16.04 30.93 -21.22
N GLU A 217 -14.75 30.80 -21.55
CA GLU A 217 -14.31 29.96 -22.66
C GLU A 217 -14.65 28.49 -22.36
N PRO A 218 -15.21 27.72 -23.31
CA PRO A 218 -15.74 26.38 -23.03
C PRO A 218 -14.74 25.41 -22.38
N ASP A 219 -13.48 25.42 -22.85
CA ASP A 219 -12.41 24.59 -22.34
C ASP A 219 -11.92 25.05 -20.95
N VAL A 220 -11.77 26.36 -20.74
CA VAL A 220 -11.41 26.89 -19.41
C VAL A 220 -12.51 26.62 -18.39
N ALA A 221 -13.78 26.81 -18.75
CA ALA A 221 -14.93 26.52 -17.90
C ALA A 221 -14.99 25.04 -17.51
N ALA A 222 -14.83 24.14 -18.50
CA ALA A 222 -14.75 22.70 -18.25
C ALA A 222 -13.55 22.33 -17.36
N GLY A 223 -12.41 22.96 -17.59
CA GLY A 223 -11.20 22.79 -16.78
C GLY A 223 -11.40 23.19 -15.32
N LEU A 224 -12.07 24.32 -15.07
CA LEU A 224 -12.43 24.78 -13.72
C LEU A 224 -13.38 23.81 -13.01
N LEU A 225 -14.36 23.26 -13.72
CA LEU A 225 -15.29 22.26 -13.15
C LEU A 225 -14.56 20.95 -12.78
N ILE A 226 -13.68 20.47 -13.66
CA ILE A 226 -12.86 19.29 -13.38
C ILE A 226 -11.90 19.54 -12.23
N PHE A 227 -11.26 20.71 -12.21
CA PHE A 227 -10.39 21.12 -11.10
C PHE A 227 -11.14 21.11 -9.78
N ALA A 228 -12.34 21.70 -9.70
CA ALA A 228 -13.16 21.70 -8.49
C ALA A 228 -13.56 20.29 -8.05
N SER A 229 -13.97 19.42 -8.98
CA SER A 229 -14.31 18.03 -8.70
C SER A 229 -13.12 17.26 -8.12
N TRP A 230 -11.94 17.41 -8.71
CA TRP A 230 -10.74 16.72 -8.24
C TRP A 230 -10.16 17.35 -6.98
N ARG A 231 -10.27 18.67 -6.76
CA ARG A 231 -9.90 19.31 -5.49
C ARG A 231 -10.74 18.76 -4.33
N GLY A 232 -12.01 18.42 -4.57
CA GLY A 232 -12.84 17.73 -3.58
C GLY A 232 -12.40 16.28 -3.29
N THR A 233 -11.77 15.61 -4.26
CA THR A 233 -11.31 14.21 -4.12
C THR A 233 -9.87 14.12 -3.62
N PHE A 234 -9.02 15.08 -3.97
CA PHE A 234 -7.58 15.12 -3.73
C PHE A 234 -7.13 16.52 -3.26
N PRO A 235 -7.57 16.97 -2.08
CA PRO A 235 -7.49 18.37 -1.64
C PRO A 235 -6.07 18.91 -1.40
N GLY A 236 -5.05 18.06 -1.31
CA GLY A 236 -3.64 18.45 -1.13
C GLY A 236 -3.28 18.88 0.30
N ASN A 237 -4.26 19.34 1.09
CA ASN A 237 -4.10 19.71 2.50
C ASN A 237 -3.81 18.51 3.44
N ASP A 238 -3.99 17.29 2.97
CA ASP A 238 -3.61 16.04 3.65
C ASP A 238 -2.15 15.64 3.39
N GLY A 239 -1.43 16.40 2.54
CA GLY A 239 -0.05 16.14 2.16
C GLY A 239 0.12 14.99 1.16
N LEU A 240 -0.98 14.43 0.62
CA LEU A 240 -0.93 13.27 -0.27
C LEU A 240 -0.80 13.65 -1.73
N GLY A 241 0.14 13.01 -2.43
CA GLY A 241 0.38 13.26 -3.86
C GLY A 241 0.75 14.71 -4.17
N VAL A 242 1.25 15.46 -3.18
CA VAL A 242 1.68 16.86 -3.34
C VAL A 242 3.08 16.89 -3.96
N LEU A 243 3.23 17.68 -5.02
CA LEU A 243 4.51 17.94 -5.69
C LEU A 243 5.46 18.71 -4.76
N ASP A 244 6.76 18.59 -4.97
CA ASP A 244 7.76 19.14 -4.04
C ASP A 244 7.60 20.64 -3.80
N PHE A 245 7.24 21.42 -4.85
CA PHE A 245 7.01 22.86 -4.70
C PHE A 245 5.73 23.22 -3.93
N GLY A 246 4.78 22.29 -3.78
CA GLY A 246 3.54 22.49 -3.02
C GLY A 246 3.62 21.96 -1.58
N LYS A 247 4.73 21.33 -1.19
CA LYS A 247 4.89 20.79 0.17
C LYS A 247 4.99 21.93 1.17
N HIS A 248 3.94 22.12 1.95
CA HIS A 248 3.98 22.93 3.16
C HIS A 248 4.46 22.05 4.33
N ASN A 249 5.21 22.63 5.28
CA ASN A 249 5.60 21.94 6.51
C ASN A 249 4.35 21.61 7.34
N VAL A 250 3.71 20.47 7.06
CA VAL A 250 2.59 19.97 7.86
C VAL A 250 3.21 19.34 9.11
N GLU A 251 3.25 20.11 10.20
CA GLU A 251 3.60 19.59 11.52
C GLU A 251 2.58 18.52 11.95
N GLY A 252 3.08 17.29 12.02
CA GLY A 252 2.68 16.26 12.98
C GLY A 252 1.19 16.00 13.17
N TRP A 253 0.64 15.06 12.40
CA TRP A 253 -0.56 14.34 12.81
C TRP A 253 -0.26 12.84 12.95
N ARG A 254 -0.37 12.34 14.19
CA ARG A 254 -0.28 10.93 14.61
C ARG A 254 -1.66 10.47 15.10
N TRP A 255 -1.80 9.14 15.25
CA TRP A 255 -2.94 8.32 15.76
C TRP A 255 -3.84 7.76 14.65
N GLY A 256 -4.40 6.54 14.69
CA GLY A 256 -4.42 5.43 15.66
C GLY A 256 -5.15 4.23 15.01
N ILE A 257 -4.94 3.00 15.50
CA ILE A 257 -5.43 1.74 14.90
C ILE A 257 -6.58 1.18 15.76
N PRO A 258 -7.79 0.91 15.22
CA PRO A 258 -8.40 -0.45 15.19
C PRO A 258 -9.46 -0.58 14.07
N ARG A 259 -10.25 -1.64 13.83
CA ARG A 259 -10.34 -3.05 14.22
C ARG A 259 -11.01 -3.71 13.00
N ILE A 260 -10.19 -4.46 12.27
CA ILE A 260 -10.49 -5.40 11.18
C ILE A 260 -12.00 -5.72 11.03
N ALA A 261 -12.58 -5.54 9.81
CA ALA A 261 -13.89 -5.87 9.19
C ALA A 261 -14.16 -7.31 8.68
N GLU A 262 -15.41 -7.83 8.83
CA GLU A 262 -15.95 -9.22 8.71
C GLU A 262 -15.95 -10.20 9.94
N PRO A 263 -17.08 -10.33 10.68
CA PRO A 263 -17.14 -11.11 11.92
C PRO A 263 -16.82 -12.60 11.78
N ARG A 264 -17.34 -13.28 10.74
CA ARG A 264 -17.24 -14.75 10.63
C ARG A 264 -15.86 -15.21 10.22
N VAL A 265 -15.25 -14.57 9.22
CA VAL A 265 -13.90 -14.90 8.75
C VAL A 265 -12.86 -14.56 9.83
N LYS A 266 -12.99 -13.41 10.50
CA LYS A 266 -12.18 -13.09 11.67
C LYS A 266 -12.35 -14.05 12.82
N PHE A 267 -13.58 -14.43 13.13
CA PHE A 267 -13.85 -15.37 14.21
C PHE A 267 -13.15 -16.71 13.92
N LEU A 268 -13.28 -17.25 12.71
CA LEU A 268 -12.63 -18.49 12.32
C LEU A 268 -11.10 -18.40 12.33
N ALA A 269 -10.52 -17.33 11.78
CA ALA A 269 -9.06 -17.14 11.76
C ALA A 269 -8.50 -16.93 13.19
N ASN A 270 -9.14 -16.08 14.00
CA ASN A 270 -8.73 -15.85 15.39
C ASN A 270 -8.93 -17.09 16.25
N ALA A 271 -10.02 -17.85 16.06
CA ALA A 271 -10.24 -19.11 16.75
C ALA A 271 -9.19 -20.15 16.36
N PHE A 272 -8.83 -20.27 15.08
CA PHE A 272 -7.76 -21.16 14.63
C PHE A 272 -6.42 -20.79 15.26
N ILE A 273 -6.06 -19.50 15.28
CA ILE A 273 -4.84 -19.00 15.93
C ILE A 273 -4.87 -19.35 17.43
N ALA A 274 -5.96 -19.03 18.13
CA ALA A 274 -6.09 -19.26 19.57
C ALA A 274 -6.03 -20.75 19.92
N ILE A 275 -6.78 -21.60 19.21
CA ILE A 275 -6.80 -23.05 19.43
C ILE A 275 -5.42 -23.66 19.15
N SER A 276 -4.76 -23.28 18.06
CA SER A 276 -3.46 -23.83 17.68
C SER A 276 -2.35 -23.40 18.63
N THR A 277 -2.33 -22.13 19.04
CA THR A 277 -1.32 -21.59 19.97
C THR A 277 -1.53 -22.09 21.39
N ILE A 278 -2.74 -22.00 21.95
CA ILE A 278 -3.04 -22.43 23.32
C ILE A 278 -2.98 -23.96 23.41
N GLY A 279 -3.61 -24.67 22.46
CA GLY A 279 -3.62 -26.13 22.41
C GLY A 279 -2.22 -26.71 22.20
N GLY A 280 -1.46 -26.17 21.26
CA GLY A 280 -0.06 -26.57 21.03
C GLY A 280 0.83 -26.30 22.25
N GLY A 281 0.67 -25.14 22.88
CA GLY A 281 1.38 -24.76 24.12
C GLY A 281 1.10 -25.71 25.27
N LEU A 282 -0.17 -26.06 25.50
CA LEU A 282 -0.59 -27.01 26.54
C LEU A 282 -0.08 -28.43 26.25
N LEU A 283 -0.09 -28.88 25.00
CA LEU A 283 0.44 -30.20 24.62
C LEU A 283 1.95 -30.29 24.81
N PHE A 284 2.69 -29.27 24.36
CA PHE A 284 4.13 -29.18 24.55
C PHE A 284 4.49 -29.12 26.04
N TRP A 285 3.84 -28.23 26.78
CA TRP A 285 4.04 -28.09 28.21
C TRP A 285 3.70 -29.37 28.97
N ARG A 286 2.62 -30.08 28.62
CA ARG A 286 2.28 -31.37 29.24
C ARG A 286 3.32 -32.44 28.94
N ALA A 287 3.90 -32.46 27.75
CA ALA A 287 4.98 -33.38 27.40
C ALA A 287 6.28 -33.08 28.17
N VAL A 288 6.55 -31.80 28.48
CA VAL A 288 7.78 -31.35 29.18
C VAL A 288 7.63 -31.33 30.71
N ARG A 289 6.48 -30.95 31.27
CA ARG A 289 6.26 -30.79 32.73
C ARG A 289 6.19 -32.11 33.49
N ILE A 290 5.84 -33.22 32.83
CA ILE A 290 5.90 -34.58 33.42
C ILE A 290 7.35 -34.99 33.76
N ARG A 291 8.33 -34.12 33.47
CA ARG A 291 9.74 -34.24 33.83
C ARG A 291 10.10 -33.57 35.16
N THR A 292 9.16 -33.17 36.03
CA THR A 292 9.55 -32.78 37.40
C THR A 292 9.94 -34.06 38.15
N PRO A 293 11.24 -34.31 38.37
CA PRO A 293 11.76 -35.60 38.80
C PRO A 293 11.76 -35.65 40.32
N VAL A 294 10.69 -35.23 40.98
CA VAL A 294 10.62 -35.41 42.44
C VAL A 294 10.50 -36.89 42.76
N ALA A 295 9.78 -37.67 41.93
CA ALA A 295 9.68 -39.10 42.11
C ALA A 295 11.00 -39.85 41.78
N GLU A 296 11.69 -39.49 40.69
CA GLU A 296 12.95 -40.15 40.29
C GLU A 296 14.14 -39.75 41.18
N LEU A 297 14.20 -38.50 41.71
CA LEU A 297 15.18 -38.14 42.74
C LEU A 297 14.90 -38.81 44.09
N VAL A 298 13.63 -39.02 44.46
CA VAL A 298 13.27 -39.71 45.70
C VAL A 298 13.60 -41.21 45.60
N GLU A 299 13.35 -41.85 44.45
CA GLU A 299 13.77 -43.25 44.22
C GLU A 299 15.29 -43.39 44.21
N PHE A 300 16.01 -42.50 43.50
CA PHE A 300 17.48 -42.53 43.47
C PHE A 300 18.09 -42.29 44.86
N CYS A 301 17.58 -41.32 45.63
CA CYS A 301 18.04 -41.07 47.00
C CYS A 301 17.66 -42.21 47.98
N ALA A 302 16.58 -42.95 47.72
CA ALA A 302 16.22 -44.12 48.53
C ALA A 302 17.17 -45.30 48.24
N GLU A 303 17.45 -45.57 46.97
CA GLU A 303 18.37 -46.63 46.53
C GLU A 303 19.83 -46.34 46.94
N GLU A 304 20.23 -45.08 46.96
CA GLU A 304 21.56 -44.65 47.43
C GLU A 304 21.69 -44.77 48.97
N ARG A 305 20.62 -44.52 49.73
CA ARG A 305 20.57 -44.78 51.18
C ARG A 305 20.68 -46.26 51.52
N GLU A 306 20.03 -47.12 50.74
CA GLU A 306 20.04 -48.56 50.96
C GLU A 306 21.44 -49.16 50.68
N ASN A 307 22.07 -48.73 49.58
CA ASN A 307 23.45 -49.12 49.25
C ASN A 307 24.50 -48.61 50.26
N LEU A 308 24.31 -47.42 50.83
CA LEU A 308 25.19 -46.92 51.89
C LEU A 308 25.06 -47.73 53.18
N HIS A 309 23.87 -48.24 53.49
CA HIS A 309 23.64 -49.11 54.65
C HIS A 309 24.25 -50.51 54.48
N GLU A 310 24.24 -51.07 53.28
CA GLU A 310 24.91 -52.35 53.00
C GLU A 310 26.44 -52.23 53.05
N ARG A 311 27.02 -51.11 52.60
CA ARG A 311 28.48 -50.89 52.66
C ARG A 311 29.02 -50.60 54.07
N ALA A 312 28.15 -50.26 55.01
CA ALA A 312 28.52 -49.98 56.40
C ALA A 312 28.44 -51.21 57.32
N LYS A 313 27.99 -52.36 56.81
CA LYS A 313 28.05 -53.67 57.48
C LYS A 313 29.27 -54.45 57.02
#